data_AF-H0FDD1-F1
#
_entry.id   AF-H0FDD1-F1
#
_cell.length_a   1.000
_cell.length_b   1.000
_cell.length_c   1.000
_cell.angle_alpha   90.00
_cell.angle_beta   90.00
_cell.angle_gamma   90.00
#
_symmetry.space_group_name_H-M   'P 1'
#
loop_
_entity.id
_entity.type
_entity.pdbx_description
1 polymer ?
#
loop_
_entity_poly.entity_id
_entity_poly.type
_entity_poly.pdbx_seq_one_letter_code
_entity_poly.pdbx_strand_id
1 'polypeptide(L)' 'MSQLDWTPGDTAPDRQGYYETRLDSGHTAISLYSVLGWMPAKTPGNLISWRALPPALEREEAERHLQEIRAAQSHIPMDY' A
#
# COMPACT_ATOMS: atom_id res chain seq x y z
N MET A 1 22.30 10.00 -0.55
CA MET A 1 20.99 9.96 0.14
C MET A 1 19.92 10.20 -0.91
N SER A 2 19.25 9.16 -1.41
CA SER A 2 18.12 9.36 -2.33
C SER A 2 16.93 9.86 -1.51
N GLN A 3 16.70 11.17 -1.55
CA GLN A 3 15.38 11.71 -1.28
C GLN A 3 14.44 11.07 -2.29
N LEU A 4 13.64 10.11 -1.84
CA LEU A 4 12.50 9.64 -2.61
C LEU A 4 11.52 10.82 -2.67
N ASP A 5 11.61 11.59 -3.74
CA ASP A 5 10.74 12.72 -4.00
C ASP A 5 9.28 12.25 -4.09
N TRP A 6 8.41 13.00 -3.44
CA TRP A 6 6.97 12.77 -3.50
C TRP A 6 6.48 13.10 -4.90
N THR A 7 5.84 12.12 -5.54
CA THR A 7 5.18 12.25 -6.83
C THR A 7 3.72 12.66 -6.62
N PRO A 8 3.15 13.58 -7.42
CA PRO A 8 1.75 13.98 -7.28
C PRO A 8 0.79 12.81 -7.52
N GLY A 9 -0.36 12.85 -6.84
CA GLY A 9 -1.39 11.81 -6.89
C GLY A 9 -2.05 11.63 -8.25
N ASP A 10 -1.99 12.65 -9.11
CA ASP A 10 -2.45 12.60 -10.49
C ASP A 10 -1.56 11.74 -11.39
N THR A 11 -0.33 11.45 -10.98
CA THR A 11 0.59 10.59 -11.73
C THR A 11 0.47 9.15 -11.25
N ALA A 12 0.27 8.20 -12.15
CA ALA A 12 0.27 6.78 -11.80
C ALA A 12 1.71 6.23 -11.67
N PRO A 13 1.98 5.31 -10.72
CA PRO A 13 3.25 4.58 -10.67
C PRO A 13 3.46 3.69 -11.91
N ASP A 14 4.70 3.61 -12.40
CA ASP A 14 5.07 2.75 -13.54
C ASP A 14 5.00 1.25 -13.24
N ARG A 15 5.11 0.85 -11.96
CA ARG A 15 5.12 -0.55 -11.53
C ARG A 15 4.10 -0.80 -10.43
N GLN A 16 3.66 -2.05 -10.33
CA GLN A 16 2.84 -2.51 -9.22
C GLN A 16 3.73 -2.74 -7.99
N GLY A 17 3.20 -2.44 -6.80
CA GLY A 17 3.96 -2.57 -5.56
C GLY A 17 3.38 -1.73 -4.42
N TYR A 18 4.06 -1.72 -3.29
CA TYR A 18 3.66 -0.91 -2.14
C TYR A 18 4.30 0.47 -2.22
N TYR A 19 3.49 1.50 -1.99
CA TYR A 19 3.90 2.88 -2.00
C TYR A 19 3.42 3.58 -0.75
N GLU A 20 4.20 4.55 -0.29
CA GLU A 20 3.73 5.45 0.74
C GLU A 20 2.90 6.53 0.06
N THR A 21 1.66 6.66 0.50
CA THR A 21 0.68 7.60 -0.03
C THR A 21 0.35 8.64 1.03
N ARG A 22 0.30 9.91 0.66
CA ARG A 22 -0.12 11.00 1.52
C ARG A 22 -1.52 11.42 1.11
N LEU A 23 -2.42 11.44 2.09
CA LEU A 23 -3.81 11.83 1.93
C LEU A 23 -4.01 13.30 2.25
N ASP A 24 -5.10 13.88 1.74
CA ASP A 24 -5.51 15.27 2.01
C ASP A 24 -5.76 15.51 3.51
N SER A 25 -6.13 14.46 4.23
CA SER A 25 -6.32 14.45 5.68
C SER A 25 -5.02 14.67 6.47
N GLY A 26 -3.87 14.77 5.80
CA GLY A 26 -2.55 14.96 6.42
C GLY A 26 -1.92 13.65 6.91
N HIS A 27 -2.62 12.52 6.74
CA HIS A 27 -2.13 11.20 7.09
C HIS A 27 -1.36 10.56 5.93
N THR A 28 -0.31 9.81 6.28
CA THR A 28 0.39 8.92 5.35
C THR A 28 -0.02 7.48 5.60
N ALA A 29 -0.31 6.75 4.53
CA ALA A 29 -0.70 5.35 4.56
C ALA A 29 0.09 4.57 3.51
N ILE A 30 0.40 3.31 3.79
CA ILE A 30 0.96 2.40 2.80
C ILE A 30 -0.19 1.83 1.97
N SER A 31 -0.17 2.11 0.67
CA SER A 31 -1.18 1.64 -0.27
C SER A 31 -0.53 0.76 -1.33
N LEU A 32 -1.22 -0.30 -1.72
CA LEU A 32 -0.81 -1.16 -2.82
C LEU A 32 -1.29 -0.56 -4.14
N TYR A 33 -0.39 -0.31 -5.08
CA TYR A 33 -0.76 0.00 -6.45
C TYR A 33 -0.76 -1.28 -7.29
N SER A 34 -1.92 -1.63 -7.83
CA SER A 34 -2.13 -2.82 -8.68
C SER A 34 -2.77 -2.44 -10.02
N VAL A 35 -3.04 -3.43 -10.87
CA VAL A 35 -3.79 -3.25 -12.14
C VAL A 35 -5.19 -2.67 -11.93
N LEU A 36 -5.77 -2.87 -10.74
CA LEU A 36 -7.06 -2.31 -10.36
C LEU A 36 -6.95 -0.86 -9.81
N GLY A 37 -5.74 -0.29 -9.80
CA GLY A 37 -5.44 1.00 -9.20
C GLY A 37 -4.98 0.90 -7.74
N TRP A 38 -5.20 1.98 -7.00
CA TRP A 38 -4.81 2.10 -5.59
C TRP A 38 -5.71 1.28 -4.66
N MET A 39 -5.10 0.49 -3.78
CA MET A 39 -5.77 -0.35 -2.79
C MET A 39 -5.31 0.00 -1.37
N PRO A 40 -6.21 0.00 -0.36
CA PRO A 40 -7.64 -0.33 -0.48
C PRO A 40 -8.43 0.75 -1.23
N ALA A 41 -9.42 0.35 -2.04
CA ALA A 41 -10.27 1.31 -2.77
C ALA A 41 -11.09 2.24 -1.85
N LYS A 42 -11.15 1.92 -0.55
CA LYS A 42 -11.81 2.69 0.52
C LYS A 42 -10.80 3.36 1.46
N THR A 43 -9.66 3.82 0.96
CA THR A 43 -8.78 4.67 1.79
C THR A 43 -9.53 5.95 2.16
N PRO A 44 -9.60 6.33 3.45
CA PRO A 44 -10.41 7.47 3.92
C PRO A 44 -9.72 8.81 3.63
N GLY A 45 -9.61 9.17 2.35
CA GLY A 45 -9.04 10.43 1.91
C GLY A 45 -8.71 10.41 0.42
N ASN A 46 -8.55 11.60 -0.14
CA ASN A 46 -8.07 11.79 -1.50
C ASN A 46 -6.54 11.69 -1.49
N LEU A 47 -5.98 10.91 -2.41
CA LEU A 47 -4.52 10.76 -2.54
C LEU A 47 -3.93 12.04 -3.14
N ILE A 48 -3.05 12.70 -2.40
CA ILE A 48 -2.40 13.96 -2.80
C ILE A 48 -1.05 13.69 -3.44
N SER A 49 -0.28 12.79 -2.86
CA SER A 49 1.03 12.39 -3.38
C SER A 49 1.38 10.99 -2.95
N TRP A 50 2.31 10.38 -3.67
CA TRP A 50 2.87 9.07 -3.34
C TRP A 50 4.37 9.06 -3.55
N ARG A 51 5.06 8.13 -2.91
CA ARG A 51 6.48 7.86 -3.19
C ARG A 51 6.75 6.37 -3.08
N ALA A 52 7.75 5.90 -3.80
CA ALA A 52 8.19 4.52 -3.68
C ALA A 52 8.71 4.28 -2.25
N LEU A 53 8.30 3.16 -1.66
CA LEU A 53 8.84 2.73 -0.38
C LEU A 53 10.30 2.28 -0.56
N PRO A 54 11.15 2.49 0.45
CA PRO A 54 12.45 1.84 0.46
C PRO A 54 12.23 0.32 0.51
N PRO A 55 13.10 -0.47 -0.16
CA PRO A 55 12.90 -1.92 -0.30
C PRO A 55 12.90 -2.68 1.02
N ALA A 56 13.41 -2.10 2.10
CA ALA A 56 13.29 -2.65 3.45
C ALA A 56 11.83 -2.59 3.94
N LEU A 57 11.20 -1.41 3.90
CA LEU A 57 9.81 -1.21 4.34
C LEU A 57 8.82 -1.96 3.45
N GLU A 58 9.05 -1.98 2.13
CA GLU A 58 8.18 -2.71 1.21
C GLU A 58 8.13 -4.21 1.55
N ARG A 59 9.28 -4.79 1.92
CA ARG A 59 9.35 -6.20 2.33
C ARG A 59 8.66 -6.45 3.67
N GLU A 60 8.83 -5.55 4.64
CA GLU A 60 8.15 -5.64 5.93
C GLU A 60 6.63 -5.59 5.77
N GLU A 61 6.11 -4.67 4.95
CA GLU A 61 4.67 -4.57 4.72
C GLU A 61 4.13 -5.74 3.90
N ALA A 62 4.89 -6.23 2.92
CA ALA A 62 4.54 -7.44 2.20
C ALA A 62 4.47 -8.66 3.13
N GLU A 63 5.41 -8.79 4.07
CA GLU A 63 5.40 -9.87 5.06
C GLU A 63 4.23 -9.75 6.02
N ARG A 64 3.92 -8.53 6.50
CA ARG A 64 2.72 -8.25 7.32
C ARG A 64 1.45 -8.62 6.59
N HIS A 65 1.31 -8.20 5.34
CA HIS A 65 0.15 -8.52 4.50
C HIS A 65 0.01 -10.04 4.27
N LEU A 66 1.12 -10.74 4.02
CA LEU A 66 1.12 -12.20 3.89
C LEU A 66 0.71 -12.89 5.20
N GLN A 67 1.15 -12.37 6.35
CA GLN A 67 0.73 -12.87 7.66
C GLN A 67 -0.77 -12.63 7.89
N GLU A 68 -1.30 -11.46 7.53
CA GLU A 68 -2.74 -11.17 7.61
C GLU A 68 -3.56 -12.12 6.72
N ILE A 69 -3.12 -12.35 5.48
CA ILE A 69 -3.77 -13.33 4.59
C ILE A 69 -3.71 -14.74 5.20
N ARG A 70 -2.55 -15.17 5.71
CA ARG A 70 -2.42 -16.49 6.35
C ARG A 70 -3.30 -16.61 7.59
N ALA A 71 -3.38 -15.58 8.41
CA ALA A 71 -4.25 -15.55 9.59
C ALA A 71 -5.73 -15.62 9.19
N ALA A 72 -6.13 -14.88 8.15
CA ALA A 72 -7.48 -14.92 7.61
C ALA A 72 -7.83 -16.30 7.00
N GLN A 73 -6.90 -16.95 6.31
CA GLN A 73 -7.08 -18.30 5.76
C GLN A 73 -7.04 -19.39 6.83
N SER A 74 -6.27 -19.19 7.91
CA SER A 74 -6.22 -20.11 9.05
C SER A 74 -7.52 -20.08 9.88
N HIS A 75 -8.37 -19.07 9.68
CA HIS A 75 -9.69 -18.95 10.32
C HIS A 75 -10.83 -19.41 9.39
N ILE A 76 -10.58 -20.42 8.55
CA ILE A 76 -11.66 -21.20 7.94
C ILE A 76 -12.00 -22.29 8.96
N PRO A 77 -13.07 -22.16 9.77
CA PRO A 77 -13.55 -23.31 10.52
C PRO A 77 -13.96 -24.36 9.49
N MET A 78 -13.23 -25.46 9.50
CA MET A 78 -13.58 -26.67 8.78
C MET A 78 -14.73 -27.32 9.57
N ASP A 79 -15.92 -26.71 9.50
CA ASP A 79 -17.17 -27.35 9.94
C ASP A 79 -17.51 -28.44 8.91
N TYR A 80 -17.20 -29.68 9.29
CA TYR A 80 -17.59 -30.90 8.59
C TYR A 80 -18.72 -31.59 9.34
#